data_AF-A0A528IQ33-F1
#
_entry.id   AF-A0A528IQ33-F1
#
_cell.length_a   1.000
_cell.length_b   1.000
_cell.length_c   1.000
_cell.angle_alpha   90.00
_cell.angle_beta   90.00
_cell.angle_gamma   90.00
#
_symmetry.space_group_name_H-M   'P 1'
#
loop_
_entity.id
_entity.type
_entity.pdbx_description
1 polymer ?
#
loop_
_entity_poly.entity_id
_entity_poly.type
_entity_poly.pdbx_seq_one_letter_code
_entity_poly.pdbx_strand_id
1 'polypeptide(L)'
;KKTREAIDPDGWMHTGDLATIDAEGYCNIVGRVKDMVIRGGENVYPREVEEFLYRHPKVREVQVFGIPDPKYGEELCAWIVLKPGQIAT
;
A
#
# COMPACT_ATOMS: atom_id res chain seq x y z
N LYS A 1 12.04 -4.49 -19.81
CA LYS A 1 12.87 -3.57 -18.99
C LYS A 1 12.88 -3.97 -17.51
N LYS A 2 11.73 -4.00 -16.82
CA LYS A 2 11.65 -4.28 -15.37
C LYS A 2 12.35 -5.55 -14.85
N THR A 3 12.39 -6.66 -15.61
CA THR A 3 13.03 -7.91 -15.15
C THR A 3 14.54 -7.76 -14.90
N ARG A 4 15.23 -6.93 -15.70
CA ARG A 4 16.68 -6.74 -15.57
C ARG A 4 17.06 -5.75 -14.46
N GLU A 5 16.11 -4.91 -14.06
CA GLU A 5 16.24 -3.95 -12.95
C GLU A 5 15.90 -4.58 -11.59
N ALA A 6 15.39 -5.82 -11.58
CA ALA A 6 15.01 -6.51 -10.36
C ALA A 6 16.22 -7.08 -9.60
N ILE A 7 17.37 -7.24 -10.26
CA ILE A 7 18.62 -7.69 -9.65
C ILE A 7 19.66 -6.59 -9.83
N ASP A 8 20.28 -6.16 -8.74
CA ASP A 8 21.32 -5.13 -8.75
C ASP A 8 22.70 -5.68 -9.16
N PRO A 9 23.72 -4.81 -9.36
CA PRO A 9 25.07 -5.25 -9.74
C PRO A 9 25.75 -6.20 -8.75
N ASP A 10 25.31 -6.19 -7.49
CA ASP A 10 25.84 -7.03 -6.42
C ASP A 10 25.07 -8.36 -6.29
N GLY A 11 24.04 -8.56 -7.11
CA GLY A 11 23.26 -9.79 -7.19
C GLY A 11 22.03 -9.83 -6.27
N TRP A 12 21.68 -8.73 -5.62
CA TRP A 12 20.51 -8.68 -4.73
C TRP A 12 19.22 -8.45 -5.49
N MET A 13 18.16 -9.16 -5.07
CA MET A 13 16.83 -9.02 -5.65
C MET A 13 16.03 -7.92 -4.95
N HIS A 14 15.58 -6.91 -5.70
CA HIS A 14 14.63 -5.91 -5.24
C HIS A 14 13.19 -6.45 -5.34
N THR A 15 12.66 -7.00 -4.25
CA THR A 15 11.27 -7.51 -4.20
C THR A 15 10.23 -6.42 -4.43
N GLY A 16 10.61 -5.17 -4.12
CA GLY A 16 9.72 -4.01 -4.13
C GLY A 16 8.92 -3.86 -2.85
N ASP A 17 9.17 -4.70 -1.84
CA ASP A 17 8.54 -4.61 -0.54
C ASP A 17 9.38 -3.72 0.38
N LEU A 18 8.70 -2.94 1.22
CA LEU A 18 9.32 -2.20 2.31
C LEU A 18 9.24 -3.08 3.55
N ALA A 19 10.36 -3.22 4.24
CA ALA A 19 10.46 -4.06 5.42
C ALA A 19 11.30 -3.40 6.50
N THR A 20 11.02 -3.75 7.75
CA THR A 20 11.82 -3.40 8.91
C THR A 20 12.33 -4.67 9.57
N ILE A 21 13.59 -4.65 10.03
CA ILE A 21 14.18 -5.76 10.78
C ILE A 21 14.34 -5.28 12.22
N ASP A 22 13.79 -6.03 13.17
CA ASP A 22 13.90 -5.69 14.58
C ASP A 22 15.24 -6.17 15.20
N ALA A 23 15.45 -5.85 16.48
CA ALA A 23 16.68 -6.18 17.20
C ALA A 23 16.91 -7.70 17.37
N GLU A 24 15.87 -8.52 17.24
CA GLU A 24 15.93 -9.98 17.32
C GLU A 24 16.15 -10.61 15.93
N GLY A 25 16.15 -9.80 14.87
CA GLY A 25 16.39 -10.23 13.50
C GLY A 25 15.12 -10.62 12.74
N TYR A 26 13.93 -10.37 13.29
CA TYR A 26 12.68 -10.65 12.58
C TYR A 26 12.38 -9.56 11.56
N CYS A 27 12.03 -9.99 10.34
CA CYS A 27 11.67 -9.12 9.24
C CYS A 27 10.15 -8.94 9.17
N ASN A 28 9.70 -7.70 9.28
CA ASN A 28 8.30 -7.30 9.16
C ASN A 28 8.10 -6.53 7.86
N ILE A 29 7.27 -7.08 6.94
CA ILE A 29 6.85 -6.36 5.74
C ILE A 29 5.91 -5.24 6.17
N VAL A 30 6.24 -4.00 5.83
CA VAL A 30 5.49 -2.78 6.20
C VAL A 30 4.87 -2.07 4.99
N GLY A 31 5.06 -2.57 3.78
CA GLY A 31 4.40 -2.03 2.59
C GLY A 31 5.09 -2.43 1.30
N ARG A 32 4.78 -1.73 0.22
CA ARG A 32 5.52 -1.85 -1.05
C ARG A 32 5.94 -0.50 -1.55
N VAL A 33 7.17 -0.41 -2.02
CA VAL A 33 7.77 0.85 -2.50
C VAL A 33 7.06 1.39 -3.74
N LYS A 34 6.42 0.50 -4.51
CA LYS A 34 5.71 0.83 -5.75
C LYS A 34 4.24 1.22 -5.53
N ASP A 35 3.73 1.04 -4.32
CA ASP A 35 2.32 1.30 -4.00
C ASP A 35 2.15 2.66 -3.30
N MET A 36 3.23 3.43 -3.10
CA MET A 36 3.16 4.79 -2.54
C MET A 36 2.43 5.73 -3.52
N VAL A 37 1.44 6.48 -3.02
CA VAL A 37 0.66 7.44 -3.79
C VAL A 37 1.15 8.85 -3.46
N ILE A 38 1.41 9.68 -4.48
CA ILE A 38 1.86 11.05 -4.31
C ILE A 38 0.71 12.00 -4.60
N ARG A 39 0.06 12.50 -3.53
CA ARG A 39 -1.09 13.40 -3.63
C ARG A 39 -0.66 14.83 -3.34
N GLY A 40 -0.56 15.65 -4.38
CA GLY A 40 -0.27 17.08 -4.21
C GLY A 40 1.09 17.38 -3.56
N GLY A 41 2.05 16.47 -3.69
CA GLY A 41 3.38 16.56 -3.07
C GLY A 41 3.54 15.83 -1.74
N GLU A 42 2.45 15.27 -1.20
CA GLU A 42 2.47 14.45 0.02
C GLU A 42 2.56 12.96 -0.32
N ASN A 43 3.44 12.24 0.38
CA ASN A 43 3.54 10.79 0.25
C ASN A 43 2.49 10.12 1.13
N VAL A 44 1.58 9.37 0.51
CA VAL A 44 0.55 8.61 1.22
C VAL A 44 0.77 7.13 0.98
N TYR A 45 0.86 6.37 2.07
CA TYR A 45 1.04 4.92 2.03
C TYR A 45 -0.33 4.24 2.13
N PRO A 46 -0.82 3.56 1.07
CA PRO A 46 -2.15 2.95 1.08
C PRO A 46 -2.38 1.99 2.25
N ARG A 47 -1.33 1.27 2.67
CA ARG A 47 -1.40 0.34 3.80
C ARG A 47 -1.84 1.00 5.11
N GLU A 48 -1.38 2.22 5.40
CA GLU A 48 -1.78 2.93 6.62
C GLU A 48 -3.30 3.21 6.61
N VAL A 49 -3.83 3.56 5.43
CA VAL A 49 -5.25 3.79 5.20
C VAL A 49 -6.04 2.48 5.28
N GLU A 50 -5.53 1.39 4.71
CA GLU A 50 -6.11 0.05 4.82
C GLU A 50 -6.19 -0.40 6.27
N GLU A 51 -5.09 -0.33 7.03
CA GLU A 51 -5.03 -0.69 8.46
C GLU A 51 -5.98 0.17 9.31
N PHE A 52 -6.16 1.45 8.95
CA PHE A 52 -7.21 2.27 9.52
C PHE A 52 -8.61 1.75 9.20
N LEU A 53 -8.92 1.49 7.93
CA LEU A 53 -10.23 1.04 7.48
C LEU A 53 -10.59 -0.37 7.99
N TYR A 54 -9.61 -1.25 8.17
CA TYR A 54 -9.79 -2.58 8.77
C TYR A 54 -10.32 -2.53 10.20
N ARG A 55 -10.09 -1.44 10.94
CA ARG A 55 -10.66 -1.24 12.29
C ARG A 55 -12.17 -1.02 12.27
N HIS A 56 -12.75 -0.70 11.11
CA HIS A 56 -14.18 -0.44 11.01
C HIS A 56 -14.99 -1.75 11.07
N PRO A 57 -16.01 -1.85 11.94
CA PRO A 57 -16.69 -3.14 12.23
C PRO A 57 -17.41 -3.74 11.04
N LYS A 58 -17.78 -2.94 10.04
CA LYS A 58 -18.46 -3.40 8.82
C LYS A 58 -17.51 -3.87 7.70
N VAL A 59 -16.21 -3.57 7.77
CA VAL A 59 -15.25 -3.88 6.71
C VAL A 59 -14.82 -5.34 6.82
N ARG A 60 -14.91 -6.08 5.72
CA ARG A 60 -14.38 -7.44 5.58
C ARG A 60 -12.99 -7.42 4.96
N GLU A 61 -12.83 -6.64 3.90
CA GLU A 61 -11.62 -6.51 3.12
C GLU A 61 -11.53 -5.08 2.59
N VAL A 62 -10.32 -4.55 2.49
CA VAL A 62 -10.06 -3.24 1.90
C VAL A 62 -8.75 -3.27 1.13
N GLN A 63 -8.75 -2.61 -0.01
CA GLN A 63 -7.56 -2.31 -0.81
C GLN A 63 -7.59 -0.82 -1.14
N VAL A 64 -6.45 -0.14 -0.98
CA VAL A 64 -6.32 1.29 -1.28
C VAL A 64 -5.27 1.47 -2.36
N PHE A 65 -5.54 2.33 -3.33
CA PHE A 65 -4.61 2.63 -4.42
C PHE A 65 -4.83 4.03 -4.99
N GLY A 66 -3.81 4.56 -5.67
CA GLY A 66 -3.87 5.84 -6.35
C GLY A 66 -4.69 5.78 -7.64
N ILE A 67 -5.51 6.78 -7.89
CA ILE A 67 -6.17 7.05 -9.16
C ILE A 67 -5.76 8.43 -9.68
N PRO A 68 -5.76 8.67 -11.01
CA PRO A 68 -5.41 9.98 -11.56
C PRO A 68 -6.37 11.08 -11.07
N ASP A 69 -5.81 12.23 -10.67
CA ASP A 69 -6.57 13.41 -10.26
C ASP A 69 -6.04 14.69 -10.93
N PRO A 70 -6.89 15.53 -11.54
CA PRO A 70 -6.46 16.76 -12.23
C PRO A 70 -5.81 17.81 -11.33
N LYS A 71 -6.09 17.83 -10.02
CA LYS A 71 -5.62 18.85 -9.08
C LYS A 71 -4.37 18.41 -8.34
N TYR A 72 -4.33 17.15 -7.92
CA TYR A 72 -3.29 16.63 -7.04
C TYR A 72 -2.34 15.64 -7.74
N GLY A 73 -2.57 15.33 -9.02
CA GLY A 73 -1.85 14.30 -9.76
C GLY A 73 -2.43 12.92 -9.48
N GLU A 74 -2.46 12.52 -8.21
CA GLU A 74 -3.10 11.30 -7.73
C GLU A 74 -4.06 11.59 -6.56
N GLU A 75 -5.14 10.81 -6.47
CA GLU A 75 -6.08 10.77 -5.34
C GLU A 75 -6.22 9.32 -4.85
N LEU A 76 -6.55 9.13 -3.58
CA LEU A 76 -6.74 7.78 -3.04
C LEU A 76 -8.12 7.23 -3.40
N CYS A 77 -8.16 5.99 -3.88
CA CYS A 77 -9.36 5.17 -4.00
C CYS A 77 -9.30 4.03 -2.99
N ALA A 78 -10.36 3.89 -2.17
CA ALA A 78 -10.53 2.74 -1.29
C ALA A 78 -11.59 1.80 -1.87
N TRP A 79 -11.18 0.58 -2.21
CA TRP A 79 -12.08 -0.48 -2.63
C TRP A 79 -12.41 -1.35 -1.42
N ILE A 80 -13.67 -1.30 -0.98
CA ILE A 80 -14.10 -1.92 0.27
C ILE A 80 -15.10 -3.04 0.00
N VAL A 81 -14.84 -4.20 0.60
CA VAL A 81 -15.83 -5.27 0.69
C VAL A 81 -16.38 -5.30 2.11
N LEU A 82 -17.70 -5.18 2.23
CA LEU A 82 -18.38 -5.22 3.52
C LEU A 82 -18.57 -6.67 4.00
N LYS A 83 -18.72 -6.81 5.33
CA LYS A 83 -19.17 -8.07 5.93
C LYS A 83 -20.58 -8.42 5.44
N PRO A 84 -20.93 -9.72 5.34
CA PRO A 84 -22.26 -10.14 4.93
C PRO A 84 -23.38 -9.44 5.72
N GLY A 85 -24.40 -8.96 5.01
CA GLY A 85 -25.56 -8.28 5.61
C GLY A 85 -25.31 -6.83 6.07
N GLN A 86 -24.11 -6.27 5.89
CA GLN A 86 -23.82 -4.86 6.18
C GLN A 86 -24.08 -3.98 4.95
N ILE A 87 -24.38 -2.69 5.21
CA ILE A 87 -24.65 -1.68 4.19
C ILE A 87 -23.71 -0.48 4.42
N ALA A 88 -23.16 0.05 3.33
CA ALA A 88 -22.41 1.30 3.30
C ALA A 88 -23.38 2.48 3.50
N THR A 89 -22.91 3.54 4.13
CA THR A 89 -23.72 4.75 4.39
C THR A 89 -23.44 5.79 3.34
#